data_AF-A9XYT3-F1
#
_entry.id   AF-A9XYT3-F1
#
_cell.length_a   1.000
_cell.length_b   1.000
_cell.length_c   1.000
_cell.angle_alpha   90.00
_cell.angle_beta   90.00
_cell.angle_gamma   90.00
#
_symmetry.space_group_name_H-M   'P 1'
#
loop_
_entity.id
_entity.type
_entity.pdbx_description
1 polymer ?
#
loop_
_entity_poly.entity_id
_entity_poly.type
_entity_poly.pdbx_seq_one_letter_code
_entity_poly.pdbx_strand_id
1 'polypeptide(L)'
;YAASMWTVSINSAINDGQNAHYDESCSSTLASTFSNGAKDPNTGVATTDLYGKCTTTHSGTSAAAPEAAGVFALALEANPGLTWRDIQHLTVLTSKRNSLFDAKGRFHWTMNGVGLEFNHLFGFGVLDAGAMVALSKLWRTVPARYHCEGGTVKEQREIRNGKSIQLQITTDACRGQDTQVTYL
;
A
#
# COMPACT_ATOMS: atom_id res chain seq x y z
N TYR A 1 9.71 5.61 -8.06
CA TYR A 1 8.92 6.46 -7.14
C TYR A 1 8.06 5.62 -6.22
N ALA A 2 7.11 4.82 -6.73
CA ALA A 2 6.17 4.02 -5.92
C ALA A 2 6.81 3.14 -4.84
N ALA A 3 8.02 2.60 -5.07
CA ALA A 3 8.74 1.78 -4.09
C ALA A 3 9.46 2.57 -2.98
N SER A 4 9.30 3.90 -2.93
CA SER A 4 9.92 4.73 -1.90
C SER A 4 9.13 4.67 -0.60
N MET A 5 9.83 4.59 0.54
CA MET A 5 9.17 4.66 1.86
C MET A 5 8.45 6.00 2.12
N TRP A 6 8.81 7.04 1.35
CA TRP A 6 8.25 8.38 1.48
C TRP A 6 6.96 8.57 0.68
N THR A 7 6.54 7.55 -0.07
CA THR A 7 5.33 7.57 -0.89
C THR A 7 4.35 6.51 -0.44
N VAL A 8 3.07 6.87 -0.30
CA VAL A 8 2.01 5.87 -0.10
C VAL A 8 1.62 5.34 -1.48
N SER A 9 2.07 4.13 -1.81
CA SER A 9 1.77 3.49 -3.10
C SER A 9 0.37 2.88 -3.07
N ILE A 10 -0.46 3.26 -4.05
CA ILE A 10 -1.87 2.87 -4.18
C ILE A 10 -2.07 2.16 -5.52
N ASN A 11 -2.66 0.97 -5.47
CA ASN A 11 -3.06 0.23 -6.67
C ASN A 11 -4.57 0.32 -6.92
N SER A 12 -5.06 -0.36 -7.97
CA SER A 12 -6.49 -0.39 -8.28
C SER A 12 -7.15 -1.71 -7.88
N ALA A 13 -8.43 -1.62 -7.54
CA ALA A 13 -9.37 -2.72 -7.57
C ALA A 13 -10.55 -2.32 -8.47
N ILE A 14 -11.20 -3.30 -9.09
CA ILE A 14 -12.46 -3.05 -9.81
C ILE A 14 -13.67 -3.37 -8.92
N ASN A 15 -14.84 -2.90 -9.33
CA ASN A 15 -16.07 -2.99 -8.53
C ASN A 15 -16.50 -4.42 -8.18
N ASP A 16 -16.09 -5.42 -8.95
CA ASP A 16 -16.36 -6.84 -8.67
C ASP A 16 -15.31 -7.51 -7.75
N GLY A 17 -14.30 -6.74 -7.31
CA GLY A 17 -13.23 -7.20 -6.43
C GLY A 17 -11.97 -7.68 -7.14
N GLN A 18 -11.94 -7.75 -8.48
CA GLN A 18 -10.74 -8.16 -9.20
C GLN A 18 -9.64 -7.10 -9.21
N ASN A 19 -8.41 -7.53 -9.42
CA ASN A 19 -7.32 -6.63 -9.80
C ASN A 19 -7.59 -6.06 -11.20
N ALA A 20 -7.12 -4.83 -11.43
CA ALA A 20 -7.14 -4.26 -12.77
C ALA A 20 -6.14 -4.94 -13.70
N HIS A 21 -6.41 -4.89 -15.01
CA HIS A 21 -5.54 -5.52 -16.02
C HIS A 21 -4.17 -4.85 -16.15
N TYR A 22 -4.10 -3.56 -15.83
CA TYR A 22 -2.88 -2.75 -15.86
C TYR A 22 -2.11 -2.74 -14.54
N ASP A 23 -2.59 -3.45 -13.51
CA ASP A 23 -1.95 -3.43 -12.20
C ASP A 23 -0.58 -4.13 -12.23
N GLU A 24 0.39 -3.47 -11.61
CA GLU A 24 1.70 -4.03 -11.33
C GLU A 24 1.73 -4.59 -9.90
N SER A 25 2.20 -5.82 -9.74
CA SER A 25 2.38 -6.43 -8.42
C SER A 25 3.68 -5.96 -7.78
N CYS A 26 3.63 -5.44 -6.55
CA CYS A 26 4.83 -5.07 -5.81
C CYS A 26 4.62 -5.19 -4.29
N SER A 27 5.67 -5.54 -3.56
CA SER A 27 5.65 -5.55 -2.09
C SER A 27 5.58 -4.15 -1.48
N SER A 28 5.82 -3.10 -2.28
CA SER A 28 5.76 -1.71 -1.83
C SER A 28 4.36 -1.08 -1.88
N THR A 29 3.40 -1.74 -2.53
CA THR A 29 1.99 -1.30 -2.55
C THR A 29 1.40 -1.40 -1.14
N LEU A 30 0.87 -0.29 -0.62
CA LEU A 30 0.34 -0.25 0.74
C LEU A 30 -1.16 -0.56 0.78
N ALA A 31 -1.93 -0.03 -0.17
CA ALA A 31 -3.37 -0.24 -0.26
C ALA A 31 -3.84 -0.08 -1.71
N SER A 32 -5.15 -0.18 -1.91
CA SER A 32 -5.82 0.06 -3.19
C SER A 32 -7.04 0.96 -3.03
N THR A 33 -7.49 1.56 -4.12
CA THR A 33 -8.84 2.13 -4.24
C THR A 33 -9.50 1.67 -5.54
N PHE A 34 -10.69 2.15 -5.84
CA PHE A 34 -11.46 1.66 -6.97
C PHE A 34 -11.06 2.37 -8.27
N SER A 35 -11.15 1.62 -9.37
CA SER A 35 -11.00 2.13 -10.73
C SER A 35 -11.74 1.19 -11.71
N ASN A 36 -11.64 1.45 -13.01
CA ASN A 36 -12.37 0.68 -14.03
C ASN A 36 -11.72 -0.66 -14.42
N GLY A 37 -10.43 -0.80 -14.12
CA GLY A 37 -9.58 -1.92 -14.54
C GLY A 37 -9.49 -2.21 -16.03
N ALA A 38 -9.86 -1.24 -16.87
CA ALA A 38 -9.77 -1.27 -18.33
C ALA A 38 -10.50 -2.44 -19.03
N LYS A 39 -11.54 -3.02 -18.42
CA LYS A 39 -12.38 -4.04 -19.07
C LYS A 39 -13.40 -3.43 -20.04
N ASP A 40 -14.03 -2.34 -19.65
CA ASP A 40 -14.97 -1.59 -20.48
C ASP A 40 -14.52 -0.13 -20.59
N PRO A 41 -14.14 0.35 -21.80
CA PRO A 41 -13.67 1.70 -22.02
C PRO A 41 -14.74 2.78 -21.76
N ASN A 42 -16.02 2.40 -21.69
CA ASN A 42 -17.13 3.32 -21.39
C ASN A 42 -17.40 3.47 -19.89
N THR A 43 -16.66 2.74 -19.05
CA THR A 43 -16.79 2.80 -17.60
C THR A 43 -15.52 3.36 -16.97
N GLY A 44 -15.68 4.13 -15.91
CA GLY A 44 -14.59 4.63 -15.12
C GLY A 44 -15.01 5.59 -14.02
N VAL A 45 -14.01 6.24 -13.45
CA VAL A 45 -14.20 7.17 -12.34
C VAL A 45 -14.82 8.45 -12.90
N ALA A 46 -15.97 8.84 -12.34
CA ALA A 46 -16.64 10.07 -12.68
C ALA A 46 -15.91 11.26 -12.06
N THR A 47 -15.45 12.20 -12.87
CA THR A 47 -14.70 13.38 -12.41
C THR A 47 -14.81 14.54 -13.41
N THR A 48 -14.26 15.69 -13.05
CA THR A 48 -14.14 16.85 -13.94
C THR A 48 -13.12 16.61 -15.04
N ASP A 49 -13.32 17.24 -16.20
CA ASP A 49 -12.45 17.14 -17.37
C ASP A 49 -12.14 18.54 -17.95
N LEU A 50 -11.18 18.60 -18.85
CA LEU A 50 -10.72 19.81 -19.50
C LEU A 50 -11.87 20.59 -20.16
N TYR A 51 -11.70 21.90 -20.25
CA TYR A 51 -12.65 22.81 -20.91
C TYR A 51 -14.03 22.85 -20.23
N GLY A 52 -14.07 22.71 -18.90
CA GLY A 52 -15.32 22.77 -18.13
C GLY A 52 -16.25 21.58 -18.39
N LYS A 53 -15.67 20.43 -18.76
CA LYS A 53 -16.41 19.20 -19.04
C LYS A 53 -16.39 18.26 -17.82
N CYS A 54 -17.12 17.16 -17.95
CA CYS A 54 -17.06 16.04 -17.04
C CYS A 54 -16.73 14.78 -17.84
N THR A 55 -16.10 13.81 -17.20
CA THR A 55 -15.83 12.49 -17.74
C THR A 55 -16.37 11.42 -16.79
N THR A 56 -16.77 10.29 -17.35
CA THR A 56 -17.13 9.07 -16.62
C THR A 56 -16.22 7.90 -16.99
N THR A 57 -15.10 8.17 -17.66
CA THR A 57 -14.19 7.16 -18.22
C THR A 57 -12.74 7.36 -17.76
N HIS A 58 -12.51 8.17 -16.71
CA HIS A 58 -11.19 8.26 -16.11
C HIS A 58 -10.78 6.88 -15.53
N SER A 59 -9.54 6.46 -15.79
CA SER A 59 -9.12 5.07 -15.62
C SER A 59 -7.65 4.97 -15.22
N GLY A 60 -7.21 3.75 -14.93
CA GLY A 60 -5.83 3.48 -14.51
C GLY A 60 -5.64 3.59 -13.00
N THR A 61 -4.46 3.21 -12.54
CA THR A 61 -3.97 3.50 -11.18
C THR A 61 -3.89 4.99 -10.89
N SER A 62 -3.74 5.81 -11.94
CA SER A 62 -3.81 7.26 -11.88
C SER A 62 -5.16 7.80 -11.39
N ALA A 63 -6.26 7.04 -11.55
CA ALA A 63 -7.57 7.40 -11.00
C ALA A 63 -7.72 7.00 -9.53
N ALA A 64 -7.00 5.95 -9.11
CA ALA A 64 -7.03 5.45 -7.74
C ALA A 64 -6.26 6.35 -6.75
N ALA A 65 -5.09 6.87 -7.16
CA ALA A 65 -4.28 7.72 -6.28
C ALA A 65 -5.00 9.00 -5.79
N PRO A 66 -5.76 9.75 -6.63
CA PRO A 66 -6.57 10.88 -6.18
C PRO A 66 -7.68 10.50 -5.18
N GLU A 67 -8.31 9.33 -5.33
CA GLU A 67 -9.30 8.86 -4.36
C GLU A 67 -8.66 8.64 -2.99
N ALA A 68 -7.50 7.98 -2.95
CA ALA A 68 -6.72 7.80 -1.73
C ALA A 68 -6.32 9.14 -1.10
N ALA A 69 -5.88 10.10 -1.92
CA ALA A 69 -5.56 11.45 -1.45
C ALA A 69 -6.77 12.14 -0.79
N GLY A 70 -7.97 11.97 -1.35
CA GLY A 70 -9.22 12.45 -0.75
C GLY A 70 -9.51 11.81 0.61
N VAL A 71 -9.32 10.50 0.73
CA VAL A 71 -9.47 9.79 2.02
C VAL A 71 -8.45 10.28 3.05
N PHE A 72 -7.19 10.48 2.65
CA PHE A 72 -6.16 11.04 3.54
C PHE A 72 -6.49 12.47 3.96
N ALA A 73 -7.08 13.29 3.09
CA ALA A 73 -7.53 14.63 3.45
C ALA A 73 -8.62 14.59 4.54
N LEU A 74 -9.58 13.65 4.47
CA LEU A 74 -10.59 13.46 5.51
C LEU A 74 -9.96 13.01 6.85
N ALA A 75 -8.95 12.15 6.80
CA ALA A 75 -8.21 11.72 7.98
C ALA A 75 -7.47 12.90 8.65
N LEU A 76 -6.80 13.72 7.83
CA LEU A 76 -6.12 14.94 8.28
C LEU A 76 -7.08 16.01 8.80
N GLU A 77 -8.27 16.13 8.22
CA GLU A 77 -9.33 16.99 8.76
C GLU A 77 -9.76 16.53 10.14
N ALA A 78 -9.93 15.22 10.33
CA ALA A 78 -10.31 14.65 11.61
C ALA A 78 -9.21 14.76 12.66
N ASN A 79 -7.93 14.74 12.25
CA ASN A 79 -6.79 14.92 13.12
C ASN A 79 -5.61 15.61 12.37
N PRO A 80 -5.49 16.95 12.47
CA PRO A 80 -4.41 17.69 11.84
C PRO A 80 -3.00 17.40 12.39
N GLY A 81 -2.90 16.68 13.52
CA GLY A 81 -1.64 16.30 14.14
C GLY A 81 -1.00 15.04 13.57
N LEU A 82 -1.64 14.36 12.61
CA LEU A 82 -1.10 13.15 11.99
C LEU A 82 0.17 13.46 11.18
N THR A 83 1.21 12.68 11.41
CA THR A 83 2.44 12.70 10.61
C THR A 83 2.28 11.88 9.33
N TRP A 84 3.21 12.02 8.39
CA TRP A 84 3.24 11.20 7.17
C TRP A 84 3.29 9.69 7.46
N ARG A 85 3.94 9.29 8.56
CA ARG A 85 3.97 7.88 9.01
C ARG A 85 2.66 7.45 9.62
N ASP A 86 2.00 8.32 10.38
CA ASP A 86 0.70 8.00 10.95
C ASP A 86 -0.31 7.68 9.83
N ILE A 87 -0.30 8.43 8.73
CA ILE A 87 -1.13 8.11 7.54
C ILE A 87 -0.81 6.72 6.96
N GLN A 88 0.47 6.34 6.90
CA GLN A 88 0.86 4.99 6.47
C GLN A 88 0.36 3.91 7.44
N HIS A 89 0.52 4.10 8.76
CA HIS A 89 0.04 3.16 9.76
C HIS A 89 -1.50 3.02 9.74
N LEU A 90 -2.22 4.14 9.65
CA LEU A 90 -3.67 4.15 9.51
C LEU A 90 -4.09 3.39 8.25
N THR A 91 -3.41 3.62 7.12
CA THR A 91 -3.66 2.91 5.86
C THR A 91 -3.55 1.40 6.05
N VAL A 92 -2.48 0.92 6.69
CA VAL A 92 -2.27 -0.50 6.98
C VAL A 92 -3.38 -1.08 7.87
N LEU A 93 -3.75 -0.36 8.93
CA LEU A 93 -4.66 -0.85 9.95
C LEU A 93 -6.14 -0.77 9.57
N THR A 94 -6.51 0.12 8.65
CA THR A 94 -7.91 0.36 8.29
C THR A 94 -8.28 -0.13 6.89
N SER A 95 -7.31 -0.50 6.07
CA SER A 95 -7.59 -1.12 4.77
C SER A 95 -8.28 -2.46 4.92
N LYS A 96 -9.13 -2.82 3.96
CA LYS A 96 -9.94 -4.03 4.01
C LYS A 96 -9.69 -4.91 2.80
N ARG A 97 -9.35 -6.18 3.06
CA ARG A 97 -9.30 -7.23 2.04
C ARG A 97 -10.63 -7.37 1.28
N ASN A 98 -11.78 -7.30 1.98
CA ASN A 98 -13.11 -7.52 1.39
C ASN A 98 -13.14 -8.76 0.46
N SER A 99 -13.90 -8.71 -0.64
CA SER A 99 -13.96 -9.74 -1.67
C SER A 99 -12.87 -9.58 -2.74
N LEU A 100 -11.69 -9.04 -2.40
CA LEU A 100 -10.63 -8.81 -3.39
C LEU A 100 -9.92 -10.10 -3.80
N PHE A 101 -9.73 -10.29 -5.11
CA PHE A 101 -9.04 -11.46 -5.65
C PHE A 101 -8.24 -11.17 -6.92
N ASP A 102 -7.15 -11.92 -7.11
CA ASP A 102 -6.42 -11.93 -8.37
C ASP A 102 -7.17 -12.81 -9.38
N ALA A 103 -7.67 -12.22 -10.46
CA ALA A 103 -8.40 -12.94 -11.50
C ALA A 103 -7.57 -14.05 -12.17
N LYS A 104 -6.24 -13.94 -12.13
CA LYS A 104 -5.31 -14.94 -12.68
C LYS A 104 -4.77 -15.91 -11.63
N GLY A 105 -5.13 -15.75 -10.36
CA GLY A 105 -4.71 -16.63 -9.26
C GLY A 105 -3.19 -16.72 -9.05
N ARG A 106 -2.44 -15.65 -9.35
CA ARG A 106 -0.97 -15.61 -9.27
C ARG A 106 -0.47 -15.11 -7.91
N PHE A 107 -1.22 -14.19 -7.30
CA PHE A 107 -0.88 -13.58 -6.02
C PHE A 107 -1.94 -13.90 -4.97
N HIS A 108 -1.55 -14.70 -3.98
CA HIS A 108 -2.41 -15.07 -2.87
C HIS A 108 -2.28 -14.09 -1.71
N TRP A 109 -3.37 -13.94 -0.97
CA TRP A 109 -3.35 -13.26 0.32
C TRP A 109 -2.52 -14.07 1.31
N THR A 110 -1.60 -13.42 2.00
CA THR A 110 -0.76 -14.03 3.03
C THR A 110 -0.92 -13.27 4.34
N MET A 111 -0.95 -14.01 5.45
CA MET A 111 -0.98 -13.42 6.78
C MET A 111 0.44 -13.17 7.26
N ASN A 112 0.74 -11.96 7.70
CA ASN A 112 2.05 -11.60 8.23
C ASN A 112 2.18 -11.97 9.73
N GLY A 113 3.35 -11.69 10.32
CA GLY A 113 3.65 -12.06 11.71
C GLY A 113 2.79 -11.39 12.79
N VAL A 114 2.03 -10.35 12.45
CA VAL A 114 1.11 -9.64 13.37
C VAL A 114 -0.37 -9.92 13.06
N GLY A 115 -0.65 -10.88 12.18
CA GLY A 115 -2.01 -11.30 11.85
C GLY A 115 -2.73 -10.44 10.80
N LEU A 116 -2.01 -9.54 10.11
CA LEU A 116 -2.58 -8.74 9.04
C LEU A 116 -2.41 -9.45 7.69
N GLU A 117 -3.46 -9.40 6.86
CA GLU A 117 -3.43 -9.95 5.51
C GLU A 117 -2.80 -8.96 4.53
N PHE A 118 -1.98 -9.48 3.62
CA PHE A 118 -1.31 -8.71 2.58
C PHE A 118 -1.39 -9.43 1.23
N ASN A 119 -1.49 -8.67 0.15
CA ASN A 119 -1.40 -9.17 -1.22
C ASN A 119 -0.55 -8.21 -2.07
N HIS A 120 0.34 -8.74 -2.90
CA HIS A 120 1.23 -7.92 -3.74
C HIS A 120 0.51 -7.08 -4.80
N LEU A 121 -0.75 -7.40 -5.13
CA LEU A 121 -1.59 -6.57 -5.98
C LEU A 121 -2.37 -5.52 -5.18
N PHE A 122 -2.83 -5.85 -3.97
CA PHE A 122 -3.79 -5.00 -3.25
C PHE A 122 -3.22 -4.29 -2.02
N GLY A 123 -1.97 -4.56 -1.65
CA GLY A 123 -1.41 -4.17 -0.36
C GLY A 123 -2.19 -4.81 0.78
N PHE A 124 -2.60 -4.00 1.76
CA PHE A 124 -3.48 -4.40 2.87
C PHE A 124 -4.97 -4.37 2.51
N GLY A 125 -5.32 -4.06 1.25
CA GLY A 125 -6.69 -4.05 0.73
C GLY A 125 -7.17 -2.67 0.31
N VAL A 126 -8.48 -2.52 0.14
CA VAL A 126 -9.09 -1.25 -0.26
C VAL A 126 -9.19 -0.30 0.94
N LEU A 127 -8.88 0.99 0.74
CA LEU A 127 -9.06 2.02 1.76
C LEU A 127 -10.51 2.12 2.24
N ASP A 128 -10.70 2.16 3.55
CA ASP A 128 -11.97 2.46 4.19
C ASP A 128 -11.91 3.85 4.84
N ALA A 129 -12.58 4.82 4.21
CA ALA A 129 -12.58 6.20 4.68
C ALA A 129 -13.22 6.35 6.06
N GLY A 130 -14.30 5.62 6.34
CA GLY A 130 -14.99 5.68 7.63
C GLY A 130 -14.12 5.14 8.75
N ALA A 131 -13.48 3.98 8.53
CA ALA A 131 -12.56 3.39 9.49
C ALA A 131 -11.31 4.26 9.70
N MET A 132 -10.74 4.82 8.62
CA MET A 132 -9.58 5.70 8.71
C MET A 132 -9.89 6.97 9.51
N VAL A 133 -11.00 7.65 9.23
CA VAL A 133 -11.42 8.85 9.96
C VAL A 133 -11.73 8.52 11.44
N ALA A 134 -12.42 7.40 11.69
CA ALA A 134 -12.74 6.98 13.05
C ALA A 134 -11.48 6.71 13.88
N LEU A 135 -10.51 5.98 13.32
CA LEU A 135 -9.25 5.68 13.99
C LEU A 135 -8.36 6.93 14.14
N SER A 136 -8.37 7.84 13.17
CA SER A 136 -7.62 9.10 13.20
C SER A 136 -7.96 9.96 14.42
N LYS A 137 -9.24 10.02 14.81
CA LYS A 137 -9.71 10.80 15.98
C LYS A 137 -9.14 10.29 17.31
N LEU A 138 -8.81 9.01 17.38
CA LEU A 138 -8.28 8.34 18.57
C LEU A 138 -6.78 8.06 18.46
N TRP A 139 -6.17 8.47 17.35
CA TRP A 139 -4.80 8.08 17.01
C TRP A 139 -3.78 8.76 17.91
N ARG A 140 -2.82 7.98 18.39
CA ARG A 140 -1.63 8.48 19.07
C ARG A 140 -0.46 8.38 18.11
N THR A 141 0.18 9.51 17.84
CA THR A 141 1.34 9.61 16.95
C THR A 141 2.40 8.57 17.30
N VAL A 142 2.89 7.89 16.27
CA VAL A 142 3.94 6.87 16.41
C VAL A 142 5.26 7.50 16.87
N PRO A 143 6.14 6.74 17.57
CA PRO A 143 7.46 7.22 17.98
C PRO A 143 8.31 7.66 16.78
N ALA A 144 9.43 8.35 17.03
CA ALA A 144 10.39 8.73 15.99
C ALA A 144 10.82 7.52 15.13
N ARG A 145 11.12 7.77 13.85
CA ARG A 145 11.58 6.73 12.93
C ARG A 145 13.05 6.43 13.20
N TYR A 146 13.36 5.17 13.47
CA TYR A 146 14.73 4.66 13.56
C TYR A 146 15.10 3.84 12.32
N HIS A 147 16.38 3.74 12.03
CA HIS A 147 16.91 2.93 10.93
C HIS A 147 18.01 2.01 11.46
N CYS A 148 17.77 0.72 11.40
CA CYS A 148 18.73 -0.32 11.78
C CYS A 148 19.27 -0.99 10.52
N GLU A 149 20.59 -0.97 10.34
CA GLU A 149 21.26 -1.79 9.33
C GLU A 149 21.47 -3.20 9.89
N GLY A 150 20.57 -4.12 9.56
CA GLY A 150 20.52 -5.45 10.16
C GLY A 150 21.67 -6.41 9.79
N GLY A 151 22.54 -6.03 8.85
CA GLY A 151 23.71 -6.79 8.43
C GLY A 151 24.02 -6.63 6.95
N THR A 152 25.14 -7.21 6.50
CA THR A 152 25.57 -7.17 5.09
C THR A 152 26.28 -8.47 4.72
N VAL A 153 26.00 -9.01 3.55
CA VAL A 153 26.79 -10.11 2.96
C VAL A 153 27.88 -9.49 2.09
N LYS A 154 29.13 -9.59 2.53
CA LYS A 154 30.29 -9.02 1.79
C LYS A 154 30.92 -10.01 0.80
N GLU A 155 30.62 -11.29 0.92
CA GLU A 155 31.19 -12.33 0.07
C GLU A 155 30.61 -12.25 -1.34
N GLN A 156 31.47 -12.24 -2.35
CA GLN A 156 31.05 -12.33 -3.74
C GLN A 156 30.54 -13.74 -4.03
N ARG A 157 29.33 -13.82 -4.59
CA ARG A 157 28.71 -15.09 -4.99
C ARG A 157 28.32 -15.02 -6.45
N GLU A 158 28.64 -16.08 -7.19
CA GLU A 158 28.25 -16.22 -8.59
C GLU A 158 26.74 -16.54 -8.69
N ILE A 159 26.00 -15.75 -9.48
CA ILE A 159 24.61 -16.05 -9.83
C ILE A 159 24.64 -16.84 -11.14
N ARG A 160 24.45 -18.15 -11.05
CA ARG A 160 24.42 -19.04 -12.22
C ARG A 160 23.03 -19.09 -12.85
N ASN A 161 22.97 -19.16 -14.17
CA ASN A 161 21.71 -19.29 -14.89
C ASN A 161 20.92 -20.53 -14.41
N GLY A 162 19.62 -20.35 -14.15
CA GLY A 162 18.73 -21.40 -13.66
C GLY A 162 18.98 -21.85 -12.21
N LYS A 163 19.89 -21.22 -11.45
CA LYS A 163 20.14 -21.53 -10.03
C LYS A 163 19.73 -20.38 -9.14
N SER A 164 19.12 -20.72 -8.00
CA SER A 164 18.81 -19.75 -6.94
C SER A 164 20.00 -19.59 -6.00
N ILE A 165 20.18 -18.38 -5.51
CA ILE A 165 21.09 -18.10 -4.39
C ILE A 165 20.26 -17.80 -3.15
N GLN A 166 20.65 -18.38 -2.02
CA GLN A 166 20.08 -18.04 -0.73
C GLN A 166 21.15 -17.34 0.09
N LEU A 167 20.81 -16.13 0.54
CA LEU A 167 21.63 -15.34 1.44
C LEU A 167 20.91 -15.29 2.79
N GLN A 168 21.61 -15.66 3.86
CA GLN A 168 21.07 -15.61 5.20
C GLN A 168 21.84 -14.56 6.00
N ILE A 169 21.09 -13.65 6.62
CA ILE A 169 21.61 -12.64 7.54
C ILE A 169 20.86 -12.85 8.86
N THR A 170 21.60 -13.08 9.94
CA THR A 170 21.04 -13.09 11.29
C THR A 170 21.17 -11.69 11.87
N THR A 171 20.08 -11.13 12.37
CA THR A 171 20.04 -9.78 12.96
C THR A 171 19.37 -9.82 14.33
N ASP A 172 19.83 -8.98 15.26
CA ASP A 172 19.20 -8.74 16.55
C ASP A 172 18.40 -7.43 16.59
N ALA A 173 18.17 -6.84 15.40
CA ALA A 173 17.45 -5.58 15.22
C ALA A 173 18.09 -4.39 15.96
N CYS A 174 19.42 -4.33 15.97
CA CYS A 174 20.23 -3.27 16.61
C CYS A 174 19.98 -3.15 18.11
N ARG A 175 19.78 -4.29 18.77
CA ARG A 175 19.48 -4.36 20.21
C ARG A 175 20.54 -3.63 21.05
N GLY A 176 20.09 -2.75 21.94
CA GLY A 176 20.94 -1.98 22.83
C GLY A 176 21.57 -0.73 22.20
N GLN A 177 21.26 -0.40 20.95
CA GLN A 177 21.67 0.83 20.28
C GLN A 177 20.52 1.84 20.21
N ASP A 178 20.82 3.10 19.92
CA ASP A 178 19.83 4.17 19.73
C ASP A 178 18.88 3.92 18.54
N THR A 179 19.24 3.01 17.63
CA THR A 179 18.45 2.63 16.45
C THR A 179 17.71 1.30 16.62
N GLN A 180 17.64 0.77 17.84
CA GLN A 180 16.94 -0.49 18.13
C GLN A 180 15.49 -0.45 17.63
N VAL A 181 15.10 -1.45 16.86
CA VAL A 181 13.71 -1.60 16.41
C VAL A 181 12.89 -2.21 17.54
N THR A 182 12.02 -1.40 18.13
CA THR A 182 11.09 -1.81 19.22
C THR A 182 9.62 -1.61 18.83
N TYR A 183 9.38 -1.04 17.66
CA TYR A 183 8.07 -0.71 17.12
C TYR A 183 8.08 -1.06 15.63
N LEU A 184 7.12 -1.87 15.20
CA LEU A 184 6.88 -2.25 13.81
C LEU A 184 5.52 -1.69 13.38
#